data_AF-A0A7Y7P1L2-F1
#
_entry.id   AF-A0A7Y7P1L2-F1
#
_cell.length_a   1.000
_cell.length_b   1.000
_cell.length_c   1.000
_cell.angle_alpha   90.00
_cell.angle_beta   90.00
_cell.angle_gamma   90.00
#
_symmetry.space_group_name_H-M   'P 1'
#
loop_
_entity.id
_entity.type
_entity.pdbx_description
1 polymer ?
#
loop_
_entity_poly.entity_id
_entity_poly.type
_entity_poly.pdbx_seq_one_letter_code
_entity_poly.pdbx_strand_id
1 'polypeptide(L)'
;MSVMFGPRLIRTLDLEKDIYQFYCSDLTRDKFQDVLKLVEPDNMKKLQKITERMEFVHHLLAIREILITHKTSEFKFFEEPQALIGITKIDHIRLFDKNFDGVDYDIEALVLYLLLTCIDTIAGQDEYKSFSEWIQSNWENFKSEKIDNTWIKRKEDEHKAIFGVGKNFKNLISNEISEELKIRAINNFAVTKLDNGKVNQESWTSWELASSDEKIKKIAKNLFEQIRNKYTHSNYRTFFPHVNIKYLRQTDFPVLISIVEKEDDADSLVRLLIDIVTYFVSIKLLKIK
;
A
#
# COMPACT_ATOMS: atom_id res chain seq x y z
N MET A 1 13.74 -16.60 14.14
CA MET A 1 13.07 -15.43 14.74
C MET A 1 12.87 -14.40 13.64
N SER A 2 11.63 -14.19 13.17
CA SER A 2 11.38 -13.14 12.17
C SER A 2 11.42 -11.79 12.86
N VAL A 3 12.29 -10.90 12.38
CA VAL A 3 12.29 -9.49 12.79
C VAL A 3 11.00 -8.88 12.25
N MET A 4 10.01 -8.63 13.12
CA MET A 4 8.86 -7.81 12.77
C MET A 4 9.35 -6.38 12.55
N PHE A 5 9.20 -5.88 11.32
CA PHE A 5 9.38 -4.46 11.02
C PHE A 5 8.04 -3.76 11.22
N GLY A 6 8.01 -2.81 12.18
CA GLY A 6 6.84 -2.01 12.53
C GLY A 6 6.73 -1.75 14.04
N PRO A 7 6.04 -0.69 14.48
CA PRO A 7 5.77 -0.47 15.89
C PRO A 7 5.00 -1.67 16.46
N ARG A 8 5.47 -2.19 17.60
CA ARG A 8 4.86 -3.38 18.26
C ARG A 8 3.40 -3.16 18.66
N LEU A 9 3.01 -1.90 18.83
CA LEU A 9 1.68 -1.49 19.23
C LEU A 9 1.44 -0.06 18.74
N ILE A 10 0.38 0.14 17.97
CA ILE A 10 -0.21 1.45 17.67
C ILE A 10 -1.59 1.42 18.32
N ARG A 11 -1.94 2.45 19.09
CA ARG A 11 -3.25 2.57 19.72
C ARG A 11 -3.72 4.00 19.62
N THR A 12 -4.98 4.14 19.22
CA THR A 12 -5.72 5.38 19.33
C THR A 12 -6.19 5.61 20.76
N LEU A 13 -6.25 6.88 21.16
CA LEU A 13 -6.83 7.31 22.43
C LEU A 13 -8.37 7.24 22.42
N ASP A 14 -8.99 7.44 21.25
CA ASP A 14 -10.43 7.48 21.07
C ASP A 14 -10.82 6.81 19.74
N LEU A 15 -10.97 5.49 19.81
CA LEU A 15 -11.26 4.65 18.65
C LEU A 15 -12.55 5.08 17.92
N GLU A 16 -13.58 5.41 18.68
CA GLU A 16 -14.87 5.77 18.12
C GLU A 16 -14.80 7.10 17.36
N LYS A 17 -14.15 8.10 17.95
CA LYS A 17 -13.91 9.38 17.29
C LYS A 17 -13.10 9.21 16.02
N ASP A 18 -12.07 8.38 16.03
CA ASP A 18 -11.21 8.17 14.87
C ASP A 18 -11.91 7.40 13.75
N ILE A 19 -12.71 6.36 14.09
CA ILE A 19 -13.57 5.69 13.10
C ILE A 19 -14.50 6.72 12.44
N TYR A 20 -15.13 7.57 13.25
CA TYR A 20 -16.02 8.61 12.72
C TYR A 20 -15.27 9.57 11.80
N GLN A 21 -14.12 10.08 12.24
CA GLN A 21 -13.34 11.07 11.51
C GLN A 21 -12.80 10.52 10.18
N PHE A 22 -12.32 9.28 10.14
CA PHE A 22 -11.70 8.72 8.94
C PHE A 22 -12.68 8.11 7.94
N TYR A 23 -13.82 7.59 8.40
CA TYR A 23 -14.69 6.78 7.53
C TYR A 23 -16.15 7.23 7.49
N CYS A 24 -16.59 8.08 8.42
CA CYS A 24 -18.01 8.40 8.59
C CYS A 24 -18.27 9.89 8.81
N SER A 25 -17.35 10.77 8.38
CA SER A 25 -17.50 12.22 8.55
C SER A 25 -18.78 12.78 7.93
N ASP A 26 -19.28 12.10 6.89
CA ASP A 26 -20.48 12.49 6.16
C ASP A 26 -21.78 12.00 6.82
N LEU A 27 -21.68 11.19 7.89
CA LEU A 27 -22.82 10.72 8.66
C LEU A 27 -23.11 11.67 9.84
N THR A 28 -24.39 11.80 10.17
CA THR A 28 -24.80 12.34 11.47
C THR A 28 -24.32 11.41 12.60
N ARG A 29 -24.03 11.96 13.79
CA ARG A 29 -23.60 11.17 14.95
C ARG A 29 -24.56 10.01 15.29
N ASP A 30 -25.87 10.23 15.23
CA ASP A 30 -26.85 9.16 15.52
C ASP A 30 -26.75 7.98 14.54
N LYS A 31 -26.72 8.26 13.23
CA LYS A 31 -26.50 7.24 12.20
C LYS A 31 -25.19 6.49 12.38
N PHE A 32 -24.12 7.19 12.75
CA PHE A 32 -22.83 6.56 13.01
C PHE A 32 -22.90 5.58 14.19
N GLN A 33 -23.58 5.94 15.28
CA GLN A 33 -23.80 5.03 16.41
C GLN A 33 -24.56 3.78 16.01
N ASP A 34 -25.59 3.93 15.17
CA ASP A 34 -26.37 2.79 14.69
C ASP A 34 -25.56 1.88 13.79
N VAL A 35 -24.71 2.43 12.91
CA VAL A 35 -23.75 1.65 12.11
C VAL A 35 -22.79 0.88 13.01
N LEU A 36 -22.20 1.54 14.01
CA LEU A 36 -21.18 0.94 14.86
C LEU A 36 -21.72 -0.24 15.69
N LYS A 37 -22.97 -0.16 16.15
CA LYS A 37 -23.66 -1.24 16.87
C LYS A 37 -23.88 -2.50 16.02
N LEU A 38 -23.91 -2.37 14.69
CA LEU A 38 -24.17 -3.46 13.75
C LEU A 38 -22.87 -4.14 13.25
N VAL A 39 -21.70 -3.62 13.64
CA VAL A 39 -20.41 -4.19 13.25
C VAL A 39 -20.18 -5.49 14.01
N GLU A 40 -19.98 -6.58 13.27
CA GLU A 40 -19.69 -7.91 13.83
C GLU A 40 -18.36 -7.90 14.63
N PRO A 41 -18.23 -8.71 15.70
CA PRO A 41 -17.05 -8.67 16.57
C PRO A 41 -15.70 -8.84 15.85
N ASP A 42 -15.62 -9.71 14.85
CA ASP A 42 -14.38 -9.91 14.08
C ASP A 42 -14.10 -8.73 13.14
N ASN A 43 -15.15 -8.14 12.53
CA ASN A 43 -15.00 -6.90 11.77
C ASN A 43 -14.61 -5.73 12.67
N MET A 44 -15.05 -5.70 13.93
CA MET A 44 -14.65 -4.68 14.89
C MET A 44 -13.15 -4.77 15.23
N LYS A 45 -12.61 -5.98 15.40
CA LYS A 45 -11.15 -6.17 15.61
C LYS A 45 -10.34 -5.68 14.40
N LYS A 46 -10.80 -5.97 13.18
CA LYS A 46 -10.17 -5.46 11.95
C LYS A 46 -10.27 -3.95 11.87
N LEU A 47 -11.45 -3.40 12.11
CA LEU A 47 -11.72 -1.96 12.10
C LEU A 47 -10.81 -1.24 13.09
N GLN A 48 -10.64 -1.76 14.30
CA GLN A 48 -9.70 -1.22 15.29
C GLN A 48 -8.27 -1.17 14.73
N LYS A 49 -7.73 -2.30 14.27
CA LYS A 49 -6.35 -2.38 13.74
C LYS A 49 -6.12 -1.42 12.57
N ILE A 50 -7.12 -1.28 11.69
CA ILE A 50 -7.05 -0.38 10.52
C ILE A 50 -7.12 1.08 10.97
N THR A 51 -8.01 1.41 11.90
CA THR A 51 -8.17 2.77 12.44
C THR A 51 -6.89 3.24 13.13
N GLU A 52 -6.31 2.40 13.99
CA GLU A 52 -5.04 2.71 14.67
C GLU A 52 -3.91 3.00 13.65
N ARG A 53 -3.83 2.21 12.57
CA ARG A 53 -2.86 2.46 11.50
C ARG A 53 -3.15 3.74 10.71
N MET A 54 -4.42 4.04 10.44
CA MET A 54 -4.82 5.25 9.73
C MET A 54 -4.54 6.51 10.54
N GLU A 55 -4.80 6.48 11.86
CA GLU A 55 -4.40 7.54 12.79
C GLU A 55 -2.89 7.75 12.76
N PHE A 56 -2.11 6.67 12.82
CA PHE A 56 -0.66 6.79 12.76
C PHE A 56 -0.15 7.30 11.41
N VAL A 57 -0.76 6.89 10.29
CA VAL A 57 -0.51 7.46 8.97
C VAL A 57 -0.80 8.96 8.96
N HIS A 58 -1.91 9.39 9.54
CA HIS A 58 -2.26 10.82 9.64
C HIS A 58 -1.18 11.62 10.39
N HIS A 59 -0.72 11.12 11.54
CA HIS A 59 0.37 11.76 12.30
C HIS A 59 1.70 11.76 11.54
N LEU A 60 2.04 10.66 10.85
CA LEU A 60 3.25 10.57 10.03
C LEU A 60 3.23 11.60 8.89
N LEU A 61 2.11 11.75 8.21
CA LEU A 61 1.96 12.76 7.16
C LEU A 61 2.09 14.18 7.73
N ALA A 62 1.51 14.46 8.89
CA ALA A 62 1.68 15.75 9.55
C ALA A 62 3.16 16.03 9.91
N ILE A 63 3.88 15.04 10.44
CA ILE A 63 5.32 15.16 10.73
C ILE A 63 6.11 15.40 9.43
N ARG A 64 5.79 14.68 8.35
CA ARG A 64 6.43 14.87 7.04
C ARG A 64 6.27 16.30 6.55
N GLU A 65 5.08 16.88 6.65
CA GLU A 65 4.87 18.28 6.26
C GLU A 65 5.70 19.24 7.10
N ILE A 66 5.82 19.02 8.42
CA ILE A 66 6.71 19.81 9.27
C ILE A 66 8.16 19.70 8.79
N LEU A 67 8.64 18.49 8.48
CA LEU A 67 10.00 18.29 7.98
C LEU A 67 10.22 18.97 6.62
N ILE A 68 9.24 18.91 5.70
CA ILE A 68 9.29 19.55 4.39
C ILE A 68 9.40 21.08 4.54
N THR A 69 8.69 21.70 5.49
CA THR A 69 8.81 23.16 5.71
C THR A 69 10.20 23.60 6.18
N HIS A 70 11.00 22.68 6.72
CA HIS A 70 12.38 22.91 7.14
C HIS A 70 13.41 22.38 6.13
N LYS A 71 12.95 21.93 4.97
CA LYS A 71 13.79 21.35 3.92
C LYS A 71 14.45 22.46 3.12
N THR A 72 15.78 22.47 3.14
CA THR A 72 16.62 23.31 2.30
C THR A 72 17.32 22.43 1.28
N SER A 73 17.47 22.93 0.05
CA SER A 73 18.13 22.18 -1.02
C SER A 73 19.41 22.89 -1.44
N GLU A 74 20.51 22.15 -1.46
CA GLU A 74 21.78 22.61 -2.02
C GLU A 74 22.03 21.96 -3.37
N PHE A 75 22.52 22.74 -4.32
CA PHE A 75 22.96 22.24 -5.62
C PHE A 75 24.47 22.18 -5.65
N LYS A 76 25.03 20.99 -5.82
CA LYS A 76 26.46 20.83 -6.09
C LYS A 76 26.67 20.72 -7.59
N PHE A 77 27.68 21.42 -8.09
CA PHE A 77 28.17 21.32 -9.46
C PHE A 77 29.54 20.65 -9.43
N PHE A 78 29.79 19.75 -10.37
CA PHE A 78 31.10 19.15 -10.58
C PHE A 78 31.63 19.64 -11.94
N GLU A 79 32.82 20.23 -11.94
CA GLU A 79 33.53 20.57 -13.17
C GLU A 79 34.37 19.35 -13.60
N GLU A 80 34.04 18.75 -14.74
CA GLU A 80 34.96 17.88 -15.46
C GLU A 80 35.51 18.59 -16.72
N PRO A 81 36.75 18.30 -17.16
CA PRO A 81 37.47 19.06 -18.18
C PRO A 81 36.79 19.15 -19.57
N GLN A 82 35.74 18.35 -19.83
CA GLN A 82 35.07 18.30 -21.13
C GLN A 82 33.53 18.17 -21.05
N ALA A 83 32.95 18.19 -19.84
CA ALA A 83 31.51 18.15 -19.67
C ALA A 83 31.10 18.79 -18.33
N LEU A 84 30.09 19.65 -18.37
CA LEU A 84 29.48 20.25 -17.19
C LEU A 84 28.27 19.39 -16.83
N ILE A 85 28.47 18.29 -16.10
CA ILE A 85 27.35 17.43 -15.67
C ILE A 85 27.53 16.97 -14.23
N GLY A 86 26.51 17.30 -13.44
CA GLY A 86 26.23 16.69 -12.15
C GLY A 86 25.61 17.71 -11.21
N ILE A 87 24.34 18.09 -11.45
CA ILE A 87 23.56 18.80 -10.44
C ILE A 87 23.10 17.74 -9.42
N THR A 88 23.82 17.60 -8.31
CA THR A 88 23.30 16.81 -7.19
C THR A 88 22.52 17.75 -6.29
N LYS A 89 21.19 17.59 -6.27
CA LYS A 89 20.33 18.21 -5.27
C LYS A 89 20.51 17.45 -3.97
N ILE A 90 21.15 18.06 -2.99
CA ILE A 90 21.25 17.52 -1.64
C ILE A 90 20.19 18.22 -0.81
N ASP A 91 19.27 17.43 -0.28
CA ASP A 91 18.23 17.94 0.59
C ASP A 91 18.68 17.82 2.05
N HIS A 92 18.63 18.96 2.73
CA HIS A 92 18.93 19.07 4.15
C HIS A 92 17.68 19.43 4.93
N ILE A 93 17.44 18.77 6.05
CA ILE A 93 16.33 19.03 6.96
C ILE A 93 16.91 19.24 8.35
N ARG A 94 16.79 20.47 8.88
CA ARG A 94 17.20 20.80 10.24
C ARG A 94 16.02 21.24 11.07
N LEU A 95 15.82 20.59 12.22
CA LEU A 95 14.77 20.91 13.17
C LEU A 95 15.36 20.86 14.59
N PHE A 96 15.18 21.92 15.38
CA PHE A 96 15.76 22.06 16.72
C PHE A 96 17.26 21.70 16.79
N ASP A 97 18.05 22.25 15.86
CA ASP A 97 19.50 22.01 15.72
C ASP A 97 19.92 20.54 15.48
N LYS A 98 18.97 19.67 15.12
CA LYS A 98 19.23 18.27 14.74
C LYS A 98 19.04 18.06 13.24
N ASN A 99 19.85 17.16 12.68
CA ASN A 99 19.77 16.73 11.29
C ASN A 99 18.72 15.61 11.13
N PHE A 100 17.83 15.80 10.16
CA PHE A 100 16.76 14.86 9.75
C PHE A 100 16.80 14.54 8.25
N ASP A 101 17.96 14.67 7.61
CA ASP A 101 18.17 14.38 6.19
C ASP A 101 17.71 12.95 5.88
N GLY A 102 16.84 12.80 4.87
CA GLY A 102 16.33 11.48 4.44
C GLY A 102 15.10 10.97 5.20
N VAL A 103 14.74 11.57 6.35
CA VAL A 103 13.64 11.10 7.20
C VAL A 103 12.28 11.25 6.54
N ASP A 104 12.10 12.26 5.69
CA ASP A 104 10.89 12.47 4.89
C ASP A 104 10.60 11.29 3.94
N TYR A 105 11.65 10.71 3.34
CA TYR A 105 11.53 9.51 2.51
C TYR A 105 11.20 8.26 3.32
N ASP A 106 11.82 8.09 4.50
CA ASP A 106 11.55 6.97 5.41
C ASP A 106 10.10 7.01 5.93
N ILE A 107 9.57 8.21 6.21
CA ILE A 107 8.17 8.39 6.63
C ILE A 107 7.21 7.98 5.50
N GLU A 108 7.45 8.45 4.28
CA GLU A 108 6.59 8.14 3.14
C GLU A 108 6.57 6.63 2.84
N ALA A 109 7.75 6.01 2.92
CA ALA A 109 7.93 4.57 2.83
C ALA A 109 7.10 3.80 3.87
N LEU A 110 7.17 4.23 5.14
CA LEU A 110 6.37 3.67 6.23
C LEU A 110 4.86 3.88 6.03
N VAL A 111 4.44 5.06 5.55
CA VAL A 111 3.03 5.35 5.24
C VAL A 111 2.49 4.38 4.21
N LEU A 112 3.21 4.18 3.09
CA LEU A 112 2.82 3.21 2.06
C LEU A 112 2.71 1.80 2.64
N TYR A 113 3.69 1.38 3.42
CA TYR A 113 3.65 0.06 4.08
C TYR A 113 2.40 -0.09 4.95
N LEU A 114 2.11 0.89 5.82
CA LEU A 114 0.96 0.84 6.72
C LEU A 114 -0.36 0.75 5.95
N LEU A 115 -0.55 1.57 4.91
CA LEU A 115 -1.74 1.54 4.06
C LEU A 115 -1.91 0.18 3.37
N LEU A 116 -0.83 -0.40 2.85
CA LEU A 116 -0.86 -1.73 2.23
C LEU A 116 -1.19 -2.83 3.26
N THR A 117 -0.74 -2.71 4.51
CA THR A 117 -1.12 -3.65 5.58
C THR A 117 -2.57 -3.48 6.05
N CYS A 118 -3.17 -2.30 5.91
CA CYS A 118 -4.61 -2.13 6.09
C CYS A 118 -5.37 -2.97 5.06
N ILE A 119 -4.97 -2.92 3.79
CA ILE A 119 -5.55 -3.75 2.71
C ILE A 119 -5.35 -5.25 3.01
N ASP A 120 -4.17 -5.67 3.47
CA ASP A 120 -3.94 -7.07 3.91
C ASP A 120 -4.93 -7.49 5.02
N THR A 121 -5.20 -6.59 5.98
CA THR A 121 -6.09 -6.87 7.12
C THR A 121 -7.54 -7.00 6.69
N ILE A 122 -7.96 -6.20 5.70
CA ILE A 122 -9.28 -6.29 5.08
C ILE A 122 -9.41 -7.60 4.30
N ALA A 123 -8.39 -7.95 3.50
CA ALA A 123 -8.39 -9.12 2.62
C ALA A 123 -8.15 -10.46 3.35
N GLY A 124 -7.51 -10.42 4.52
CA GLY A 124 -7.12 -11.59 5.30
C GLY A 124 -8.20 -12.10 6.25
N GLN A 125 -8.03 -13.33 6.71
CA GLN A 125 -8.73 -13.85 7.88
C GLN A 125 -8.04 -13.36 9.16
N ASP A 126 -8.81 -13.20 10.25
CA ASP A 126 -8.28 -12.70 11.52
C ASP A 126 -7.21 -13.61 12.13
N GLU A 127 -7.38 -14.93 11.96
CA GLU A 127 -6.43 -15.93 12.40
C GLU A 127 -5.93 -16.74 11.20
N TYR A 128 -4.62 -16.66 10.94
CA TYR A 128 -3.99 -17.54 9.99
C TYR A 128 -3.91 -18.96 10.56
N LYS A 129 -4.35 -19.95 9.78
CA LYS A 129 -4.09 -21.36 10.05
C LYS A 129 -3.14 -21.90 8.98
N SER A 130 -2.07 -22.56 9.41
CA SER A 130 -1.25 -23.37 8.51
C SER A 130 -2.10 -24.42 7.80
N PHE A 131 -1.65 -24.91 6.65
CA PHE A 131 -2.39 -25.94 5.91
C PHE A 131 -2.71 -27.15 6.79
N SER A 132 -1.76 -27.60 7.60
CA SER A 132 -1.94 -28.68 8.57
C SER A 132 -3.02 -28.39 9.61
N GLU A 133 -3.00 -27.21 10.25
CA GLU A 133 -3.99 -26.85 11.27
C GLU A 133 -5.39 -26.69 10.66
N TRP A 134 -5.47 -26.17 9.43
CA TRP A 134 -6.73 -26.06 8.71
C TRP A 134 -7.31 -27.42 8.34
N ILE A 135 -6.50 -28.34 7.83
CA ILE A 135 -6.92 -29.73 7.56
C ILE A 135 -7.40 -30.41 8.85
N GLN A 136 -6.64 -30.30 9.94
CA GLN A 136 -7.03 -30.88 11.23
C GLN A 136 -8.36 -30.30 11.73
N SER A 137 -8.56 -28.98 11.63
CA SER A 137 -9.80 -28.30 12.04
C SER A 137 -11.02 -28.74 11.21
N ASN A 138 -10.82 -29.25 10.00
CA ASN A 138 -11.89 -29.62 9.07
C ASN A 138 -11.91 -31.12 8.76
N TRP A 139 -11.16 -31.93 9.52
CA TRP A 139 -10.91 -33.33 9.17
C TRP A 139 -12.19 -34.16 9.06
N GLU A 140 -13.15 -33.94 9.97
CA GLU A 140 -14.43 -34.67 9.94
C GLU A 140 -15.24 -34.39 8.66
N ASN A 141 -15.07 -33.21 8.04
CA ASN A 141 -15.70 -32.89 6.76
C ASN A 141 -15.02 -33.58 5.57
N PHE A 142 -13.76 -33.99 5.73
CA PHE A 142 -12.94 -34.56 4.67
C PHE A 142 -12.80 -36.08 4.72
N LYS A 143 -13.18 -36.67 5.84
CA LYS A 143 -12.95 -38.09 6.17
C LYS A 143 -13.58 -39.08 5.19
N SER A 144 -14.66 -38.69 4.52
CA SER A 144 -15.34 -39.48 3.50
C SER A 144 -14.79 -39.25 2.07
N GLU A 145 -13.88 -38.30 1.89
CA GLU A 145 -13.30 -38.00 0.58
C GLU A 145 -12.17 -38.99 0.26
N LYS A 146 -12.07 -39.41 -1.00
CA LYS A 146 -10.94 -40.19 -1.48
C LYS A 146 -9.68 -39.30 -1.50
N ILE A 147 -8.66 -39.67 -0.72
CA ILE A 147 -7.40 -38.94 -0.65
C ILE A 147 -6.48 -39.42 -1.78
N ASP A 148 -6.18 -38.52 -2.72
CA ASP A 148 -5.19 -38.69 -3.77
C ASP A 148 -4.47 -37.36 -4.08
N ASN A 149 -3.53 -37.36 -5.04
CA ASN A 149 -2.79 -36.14 -5.39
C ASN A 149 -3.69 -34.99 -5.88
N THR A 150 -4.81 -35.32 -6.53
CA THR A 150 -5.78 -34.33 -7.01
C THR A 150 -6.52 -33.71 -5.83
N TRP A 151 -6.87 -34.52 -4.84
CA TRP A 151 -7.46 -34.09 -3.58
C TRP A 151 -6.54 -33.12 -2.84
N ILE A 152 -5.26 -33.48 -2.68
CA ILE A 152 -4.27 -32.62 -2.00
C ILE A 152 -4.17 -31.27 -2.69
N LYS A 153 -4.02 -31.27 -4.03
CA LYS A 153 -3.93 -30.03 -4.81
C LYS A 153 -5.19 -29.17 -4.67
N ARG A 154 -6.38 -29.79 -4.74
CA ARG A 154 -7.66 -29.10 -4.53
C ARG A 154 -7.72 -28.45 -3.15
N LYS A 155 -7.33 -29.17 -2.09
CA LYS A 155 -7.33 -28.63 -0.73
C LYS A 155 -6.29 -27.53 -0.54
N GLU A 156 -5.12 -27.65 -1.15
CA GLU A 156 -4.17 -26.53 -1.18
C GLU A 156 -4.76 -25.29 -1.83
N ASP A 157 -5.51 -25.44 -2.93
CA ASP A 157 -6.13 -24.32 -3.63
C ASP A 157 -7.29 -23.70 -2.81
N GLU A 158 -8.09 -24.53 -2.14
CA GLU A 158 -9.10 -24.09 -1.16
C GLU A 158 -8.45 -23.32 0.00
N HIS A 159 -7.37 -23.86 0.59
CA HIS A 159 -6.63 -23.19 1.66
C HIS A 159 -6.03 -21.86 1.19
N LYS A 160 -5.37 -21.83 0.02
CA LYS A 160 -4.82 -20.61 -0.57
C LYS A 160 -5.92 -19.59 -0.92
N ALA A 161 -7.15 -20.02 -1.19
CA ALA A 161 -8.27 -19.11 -1.39
C ALA A 161 -8.71 -18.46 -0.07
N ILE A 162 -8.60 -19.17 1.06
CA ILE A 162 -9.00 -18.65 2.37
C ILE A 162 -7.87 -17.82 3.01
N PHE A 163 -6.65 -18.35 3.03
CA PHE A 163 -5.50 -17.82 3.77
C PHE A 163 -4.39 -17.24 2.88
N GLY A 164 -4.54 -17.26 1.55
CA GLY A 164 -3.53 -16.76 0.64
C GLY A 164 -3.50 -15.23 0.59
N VAL A 165 -2.72 -14.62 1.49
CA VAL A 165 -2.59 -13.16 1.65
C VAL A 165 -2.40 -12.45 0.30
N GLY A 166 -1.43 -12.89 -0.51
CA GLY A 166 -1.15 -12.26 -1.81
C GLY A 166 -2.25 -12.44 -2.85
N LYS A 167 -2.97 -13.57 -2.83
CA LYS A 167 -4.10 -13.80 -3.74
C LYS A 167 -5.26 -12.88 -3.35
N ASN A 168 -5.58 -12.83 -2.06
CA ASN A 168 -6.71 -12.06 -1.54
C ASN A 168 -6.46 -10.55 -1.69
N PHE A 169 -5.26 -10.08 -1.36
CA PHE A 169 -4.85 -8.68 -1.57
C PHE A 169 -5.03 -8.28 -3.05
N LYS A 170 -4.47 -9.09 -3.98
CA LYS A 170 -4.54 -8.79 -5.41
C LYS A 170 -5.97 -8.83 -5.94
N ASN A 171 -6.79 -9.76 -5.45
CA ASN A 171 -8.21 -9.86 -5.80
C ASN A 171 -8.97 -8.62 -5.36
N LEU A 172 -8.77 -8.19 -4.12
CA LEU A 172 -9.43 -7.03 -3.54
C LEU A 172 -9.20 -5.78 -4.40
N ILE A 173 -7.94 -5.49 -4.74
CA ILE A 173 -7.58 -4.33 -5.58
C ILE A 173 -7.98 -4.49 -7.04
N SER A 174 -7.88 -5.68 -7.63
CA SER A 174 -8.16 -5.85 -9.06
C SER A 174 -9.67 -5.88 -9.35
N ASN A 175 -10.46 -6.44 -8.43
CA ASN A 175 -11.84 -6.83 -8.71
C ASN A 175 -12.87 -6.11 -7.82
N GLU A 176 -12.51 -5.68 -6.60
CA GLU A 176 -13.49 -5.25 -5.59
C GLU A 176 -13.47 -3.75 -5.27
N ILE A 177 -12.45 -2.99 -5.69
CA ILE A 177 -12.50 -1.51 -5.63
C ILE A 177 -13.56 -0.95 -6.58
N SER A 178 -14.07 0.24 -6.29
CA SER A 178 -15.03 0.95 -7.15
C SER A 178 -14.44 1.24 -8.53
N GLU A 179 -15.30 1.35 -9.53
CA GLU A 179 -14.87 1.65 -10.91
C GLU A 179 -14.19 3.02 -10.99
N GLU A 180 -14.66 3.99 -10.20
CA GLU A 180 -14.03 5.31 -10.06
C GLU A 180 -12.56 5.19 -9.60
N LEU A 181 -12.30 4.42 -8.55
CA LEU A 181 -10.95 4.21 -8.03
C LEU A 181 -10.08 3.42 -9.03
N LYS A 182 -10.65 2.49 -9.81
CA LYS A 182 -9.91 1.81 -10.89
C LYS A 182 -9.49 2.77 -11.98
N ILE A 183 -10.42 3.59 -12.46
CA ILE A 183 -10.17 4.57 -13.51
C ILE A 183 -9.09 5.55 -13.04
N ARG A 184 -9.24 6.09 -11.83
CA ARG A 184 -8.26 6.98 -11.19
C ARG A 184 -6.89 6.31 -11.11
N ALA A 185 -6.83 5.06 -10.65
CA ALA A 185 -5.57 4.33 -10.57
C ALA A 185 -4.90 4.14 -11.94
N ILE A 186 -5.64 3.72 -12.96
CA ILE A 186 -5.10 3.44 -14.30
C ILE A 186 -4.72 4.72 -15.05
N ASN A 187 -5.46 5.80 -14.81
CA ASN A 187 -5.19 7.08 -15.43
C ASN A 187 -3.95 7.73 -14.83
N ASN A 188 -3.80 7.68 -13.51
CA ASN A 188 -2.72 8.37 -12.83
C ASN A 188 -1.46 7.53 -12.71
N PHE A 189 -1.53 6.20 -12.77
CA PHE A 189 -0.39 5.34 -12.47
C PHE A 189 -0.06 4.36 -13.59
N ALA A 190 1.24 4.21 -13.89
CA ALA A 190 1.75 3.22 -14.81
C ALA A 190 2.77 2.30 -14.16
N VAL A 191 2.74 1.00 -14.47
CA VAL A 191 3.70 -0.01 -14.00
C VAL A 191 4.66 -0.37 -15.12
N THR A 192 5.86 0.19 -15.10
CA THR A 192 6.86 0.00 -16.16
C THR A 192 8.26 -0.35 -15.62
N LYS A 193 9.08 -1.03 -16.42
CA LYS A 193 10.49 -1.27 -16.12
C LYS A 193 11.32 -0.01 -16.42
N LEU A 194 12.41 0.15 -15.68
CA LEU A 194 13.42 1.18 -15.92
C LEU A 194 14.75 0.51 -16.31
N ASP A 195 15.36 1.00 -17.39
CA ASP A 195 16.71 0.64 -17.82
C ASP A 195 17.63 1.85 -17.64
N ASN A 196 18.64 1.72 -16.78
CA ASN A 196 19.56 2.81 -16.42
C ASN A 196 18.81 4.10 -16.04
N GLY A 197 17.77 4.00 -15.21
CA GLY A 197 16.95 5.14 -14.78
C GLY A 197 15.95 5.70 -15.79
N LYS A 198 15.98 5.23 -17.05
CA LYS A 198 15.05 5.65 -18.10
C LYS A 198 13.94 4.63 -18.28
N VAL A 199 12.75 5.10 -18.64
CA VAL A 199 11.62 4.23 -18.95
C VAL A 199 11.99 3.30 -20.10
N ASN A 200 11.90 1.99 -19.87
CA ASN A 200 12.07 1.01 -20.93
C ASN A 200 10.89 1.14 -21.92
N GLN A 201 11.20 1.47 -23.16
CA GLN A 201 10.19 1.79 -24.18
C GLN A 201 9.28 0.60 -24.49
N GLU A 202 9.81 -0.62 -24.51
CA GLU A 202 9.03 -1.84 -24.75
C GLU A 202 8.00 -2.07 -23.63
N SER A 203 8.42 -1.90 -22.38
CA SER A 203 7.58 -2.00 -21.19
C SER A 203 6.52 -0.89 -21.17
N TRP A 204 6.85 0.31 -21.64
CA TRP A 204 5.89 1.42 -21.76
C TRP A 204 4.85 1.13 -22.84
N THR A 205 5.26 0.73 -24.04
CA THR A 205 4.33 0.36 -25.11
C THR A 205 3.45 -0.82 -24.70
N SER A 206 4.01 -1.82 -24.01
CA SER A 206 3.23 -2.92 -23.43
C SER A 206 2.24 -2.45 -22.37
N TRP A 207 2.57 -1.42 -21.59
CA TRP A 207 1.64 -0.80 -20.67
C TRP A 207 0.52 -0.08 -21.42
N GLU A 208 0.82 0.76 -22.41
CA GLU A 208 -0.17 1.53 -23.16
C GLU A 208 -1.21 0.63 -23.83
N LEU A 209 -0.75 -0.44 -24.48
CA LEU A 209 -1.59 -1.40 -25.21
C LEU A 209 -2.41 -2.34 -24.30
N ALA A 210 -2.09 -2.43 -23.00
CA ALA A 210 -2.81 -3.30 -22.09
C ALA A 210 -4.24 -2.79 -21.82
N SER A 211 -5.18 -3.72 -21.67
CA SER A 211 -6.55 -3.43 -21.24
C SER A 211 -6.60 -2.87 -19.81
N SER A 212 -7.69 -2.19 -19.45
CA SER A 212 -7.89 -1.68 -18.09
C SER A 212 -7.77 -2.78 -17.02
N ASP A 213 -8.35 -3.96 -17.28
CA ASP A 213 -8.26 -5.12 -16.39
C ASP A 213 -6.83 -5.62 -16.20
N GLU A 214 -6.03 -5.63 -17.26
CA GLU A 214 -4.62 -6.01 -17.17
C GLU A 214 -3.81 -4.96 -16.41
N LYS A 215 -4.09 -3.66 -16.63
CA LYS A 215 -3.44 -2.55 -15.95
C LYS A 215 -3.70 -2.59 -14.44
N ILE A 216 -4.94 -2.76 -14.00
CA ILE A 216 -5.25 -2.84 -12.57
C ILE A 216 -4.64 -4.08 -11.91
N LYS A 217 -4.63 -5.23 -12.61
CA LYS A 217 -3.95 -6.45 -12.12
C LYS A 217 -2.43 -6.24 -11.99
N LYS A 218 -1.80 -5.54 -12.92
CA LYS A 218 -0.38 -5.17 -12.85
C LYS A 218 -0.10 -4.21 -11.67
N ILE A 219 -0.97 -3.22 -11.43
CA ILE A 219 -0.88 -2.32 -10.26
C ILE A 219 -1.00 -3.13 -8.97
N ALA A 220 -2.05 -3.93 -8.81
CA ALA A 220 -2.27 -4.76 -7.62
C ALA A 220 -1.08 -5.70 -7.35
N LYS A 221 -0.54 -6.31 -8.42
CA LYS A 221 0.66 -7.14 -8.35
C LYS A 221 1.88 -6.36 -7.88
N ASN A 222 2.12 -5.17 -8.43
CA ASN A 222 3.24 -4.32 -8.05
C ASN A 222 3.14 -3.86 -6.58
N LEU A 223 1.97 -3.35 -6.16
CA LEU A 223 1.71 -2.94 -4.78
C LEU A 223 2.06 -4.06 -3.78
N PHE A 224 1.66 -5.30 -4.08
CA PHE A 224 1.93 -6.44 -3.22
C PHE A 224 3.40 -6.90 -3.29
N GLU A 225 3.90 -7.18 -4.48
CA GLU A 225 5.19 -7.89 -4.65
C GLU A 225 6.39 -6.96 -4.57
N GLN A 226 6.25 -5.71 -5.00
CA GLN A 226 7.37 -4.75 -5.10
C GLN A 226 7.37 -3.70 -4.01
N ILE A 227 6.20 -3.34 -3.46
CA ILE A 227 6.13 -2.36 -2.37
C ILE A 227 6.02 -3.10 -1.05
N ARG A 228 4.86 -3.73 -0.80
CA ARG A 228 4.54 -4.40 0.47
C ARG A 228 5.58 -5.45 0.85
N ASN A 229 5.93 -6.37 -0.04
CA ASN A 229 6.86 -7.46 0.27
C ASN A 229 8.31 -7.01 0.46
N LYS A 230 8.72 -5.88 -0.13
CA LYS A 230 10.08 -5.37 0.08
C LYS A 230 10.26 -4.89 1.52
N TYR A 231 9.25 -4.29 2.15
CA TYR A 231 9.31 -3.92 3.56
C TYR A 231 9.41 -5.11 4.52
N THR A 232 8.84 -6.27 4.14
CA THR A 232 8.87 -7.47 5.00
C THR A 232 10.11 -8.33 4.82
N HIS A 233 10.80 -8.24 3.68
CA HIS A 233 11.89 -9.16 3.32
C HIS A 233 13.23 -8.48 3.01
N SER A 234 13.26 -7.16 2.89
CA SER A 234 14.43 -6.42 2.46
C SER A 234 14.64 -5.18 3.33
N ASN A 235 15.86 -4.90 3.78
CA ASN A 235 16.22 -3.70 4.57
C ASN A 235 16.17 -2.39 3.72
N TYR A 236 15.38 -2.34 2.65
CA TYR A 236 15.29 -1.14 1.81
C TYR A 236 14.53 -0.04 2.55
N ARG A 237 15.24 1.07 2.79
CA ARG A 237 14.74 2.27 3.47
C ARG A 237 14.09 3.27 2.52
N THR A 238 14.37 3.17 1.23
CA THR A 238 13.86 4.10 0.23
C THR A 238 12.97 3.39 -0.79
N PHE A 239 11.70 3.80 -0.83
CA PHE A 239 10.83 3.59 -1.96
C PHE A 239 10.71 4.95 -2.66
N PHE A 240 10.86 4.99 -3.99
CA PHE A 240 10.65 6.21 -4.78
C PHE A 240 9.32 6.10 -5.52
N PRO A 241 8.15 6.25 -4.84
CA PRO A 241 6.86 6.22 -5.52
C PRO A 241 6.68 7.47 -6.39
N HIS A 242 7.27 8.60 -6.00
CA HIS A 242 7.09 9.89 -6.67
C HIS A 242 8.26 10.15 -7.61
N VAL A 243 8.25 9.51 -8.78
CA VAL A 243 9.04 10.01 -9.89
C VAL A 243 8.10 10.32 -11.04
N ASN A 244 7.83 11.60 -11.26
CA ASN A 244 7.07 12.06 -12.42
C ASN A 244 7.70 11.48 -13.70
N ILE A 245 6.87 10.99 -14.63
CA ILE A 245 7.30 10.43 -15.93
C ILE A 245 8.30 11.36 -16.64
N LYS A 246 8.13 12.68 -16.49
CA LYS A 246 9.01 13.70 -17.07
C LYS A 246 10.42 13.68 -16.49
N TYR A 247 10.57 13.41 -15.20
CA TYR A 247 11.88 13.32 -14.53
C TYR A 247 12.55 11.95 -14.76
N LEU A 248 11.79 10.87 -14.93
CA LEU A 248 12.32 9.56 -15.34
C LEU A 248 12.98 9.59 -16.72
N ARG A 249 12.61 10.54 -17.59
CA ARG A 249 13.27 10.71 -18.89
C ARG A 249 14.64 11.40 -18.80
N GLN A 250 15.04 11.90 -17.62
CA GLN A 250 16.15 12.85 -17.48
C GLN A 250 17.26 12.43 -16.50
N THR A 251 17.12 11.35 -15.72
CA THR A 251 18.09 11.02 -14.65
C THR A 251 18.32 9.51 -14.48
N ASP A 252 19.55 9.12 -14.15
CA ASP A 252 19.96 7.73 -13.94
C ASP A 252 19.73 7.29 -12.47
N PHE A 253 18.55 6.75 -12.14
CA PHE A 253 18.28 6.08 -10.86
C PHE A 253 18.20 4.55 -11.02
N PRO A 254 18.59 3.75 -10.01
CA PRO A 254 18.48 2.30 -10.08
C PRO A 254 17.02 1.82 -10.12
N VAL A 255 16.82 0.74 -10.87
CA VAL A 255 15.57 0.06 -11.25
C VAL A 255 14.44 0.14 -10.20
N LEU A 256 13.33 0.77 -10.60
CA LEU A 256 12.03 0.65 -9.95
C LEU A 256 11.01 0.16 -10.98
N ILE A 257 10.16 -0.79 -10.60
CA ILE A 257 8.82 -0.82 -11.20
C ILE A 257 8.06 0.29 -10.49
N SER A 258 8.16 1.51 -11.00
CA SER A 258 7.53 2.68 -10.41
C SER A 258 6.05 2.69 -10.78
N ILE A 259 5.22 3.09 -9.83
CA ILE A 259 3.87 3.61 -10.10
C ILE A 259 4.09 5.06 -10.52
N VAL A 260 3.95 5.38 -11.80
CA VAL A 260 4.25 6.73 -12.27
C VAL A 260 3.02 7.60 -12.40
N GLU A 261 2.99 8.71 -11.64
CA GLU A 261 2.00 9.80 -11.72
C GLU A 261 2.00 10.46 -13.11
N LYS A 262 0.83 10.54 -13.78
CA LYS A 262 0.63 11.36 -14.98
C LYS A 262 0.39 12.83 -14.60
N GLU A 263 0.80 13.78 -15.44
CA GLU A 263 0.86 15.24 -15.17
C GLU A 263 -0.43 15.87 -14.58
N ASP A 264 -0.23 16.96 -13.83
CA ASP A 264 -1.18 17.99 -13.36
C ASP A 264 -2.38 17.62 -12.46
N ASP A 265 -2.62 16.34 -12.16
CA ASP A 265 -3.62 15.96 -11.16
C ASP A 265 -3.02 15.75 -9.76
N ALA A 266 -3.66 16.35 -8.75
CA ALA A 266 -3.30 16.38 -7.33
C ALA A 266 -3.46 15.03 -6.59
N ASP A 267 -3.16 13.93 -7.28
CA ASP A 267 -3.46 12.59 -6.83
C ASP A 267 -2.19 11.74 -6.63
N SER A 268 -1.72 11.72 -5.38
CA SER A 268 -0.58 10.89 -4.99
C SER A 268 -0.98 9.45 -4.75
N LEU A 269 -0.05 8.50 -4.92
CA LEU A 269 -0.28 7.10 -4.58
C LEU A 269 -0.77 6.92 -3.13
N VAL A 270 -0.25 7.72 -2.20
CA VAL A 270 -0.69 7.74 -0.81
C VAL A 270 -2.17 8.09 -0.71
N ARG A 271 -2.62 9.13 -1.43
CA ARG A 271 -4.03 9.55 -1.43
C ARG A 271 -4.93 8.48 -2.03
N LEU A 272 -4.55 7.90 -3.18
CA LEU A 272 -5.29 6.78 -3.76
C LEU A 272 -5.44 5.62 -2.76
N LEU A 273 -4.36 5.25 -2.06
CA LEU A 273 -4.38 4.15 -1.10
C LEU A 273 -5.24 4.48 0.14
N ILE A 274 -5.23 5.72 0.63
CA ILE A 274 -6.14 6.19 1.69
C ILE A 274 -7.60 6.02 1.25
N ASP A 275 -7.92 6.43 0.03
CA ASP A 275 -9.29 6.35 -0.50
C ASP A 275 -9.72 4.90 -0.72
N ILE A 276 -8.81 4.04 -1.19
CA ILE A 276 -9.05 2.59 -1.30
C ILE A 276 -9.32 1.96 0.07
N VAL A 277 -8.50 2.27 1.09
CA VAL A 277 -8.70 1.75 2.45
C VAL A 277 -10.04 2.23 3.00
N THR A 278 -10.35 3.52 2.85
CA THR A 278 -11.59 4.13 3.32
C THR A 278 -12.81 3.50 2.64
N TYR A 279 -12.77 3.36 1.31
CA TYR A 279 -13.80 2.67 0.55
C TYR A 279 -14.06 1.27 1.12
N PHE A 280 -13.02 0.46 1.30
CA PHE A 280 -13.20 -0.89 1.79
C PHE A 280 -13.69 -0.98 3.24
N VAL A 281 -13.24 -0.08 4.11
CA VAL A 281 -13.77 -0.01 5.48
C VAL A 281 -15.27 0.27 5.45
N SER A 282 -15.69 1.27 4.67
CA SER A 282 -17.10 1.64 4.53
C SER A 282 -17.94 0.48 4.00
N ILE A 283 -17.53 -0.18 2.91
CA ILE A 283 -18.36 -1.20 2.26
C ILE A 283 -18.29 -2.58 2.94
N LYS A 284 -17.13 -2.98 3.49
CA LYS A 284 -16.93 -4.35 4.02
C LYS A 284 -17.07 -4.46 5.54
N LEU A 285 -16.60 -3.46 6.29
CA LEU A 285 -16.58 -3.52 7.75
C LEU A 285 -17.77 -2.80 8.36
N LEU A 286 -18.08 -1.60 7.84
CA LEU A 286 -19.18 -0.77 8.32
C LEU A 286 -20.50 -1.00 7.55
N LYS A 287 -20.43 -1.64 6.37
CA LYS A 287 -21.59 -1.93 5.50
C LYS A 287 -22.41 -0.67 5.14
N ILE A 288 -21.74 0.48 5.04
CA ILE A 288 -22.30 1.74 4.56
C ILE A 288 -22.39 1.64 3.03
N LYS A 289 -23.58 1.88 2.48
CA LYS A 289 -23.86 1.87 1.04
C LYS A 289 -23.84 3.28 0.48
#